data_AF-A0A8R2JW79-F1
#
_entry.id   AF-A0A8R2JW79-F1
#
_cell.length_a   1.000
_cell.length_b   1.000
_cell.length_c   1.000
_cell.angle_alpha   90.00
_cell.angle_beta   90.00
_cell.angle_gamma   90.00
#
_symmetry.space_group_name_H-M   'P 1'
#
loop_
_entity.id
_entity.type
_entity.pdbx_description
1 polymer ?
#
loop_
_entity_poly.entity_id
_entity_poly.type
_entity_poly.pdbx_seq_one_letter_code
_entity_poly.pdbx_strand_id
1 'polypeptide(L)'
;MANSLIDCTTFFVDNNIFINIGLDPDFLLNCVICVSNNTQYVKMSVEFYKSLNIGIKNINFLLPSHLLLDEFKLVSIEEFNGDNVLSIKCLEKDQTVQLTEENVSRFLHLSDAIEEVIQVKTMYTRSTALLQACEISMYLGKEMPLPKDTKISEVEDYLTRIDVQELKGQLQFTGLCLIADLKMKAVKQLARGWLSSSTKTESEVNRLTRVERKRAKVTRRLSFHL
;
A
#
# COMPACT_ATOMS: atom_id res chain seq x y z
N MET A 1 3.27 0.20 -11.08
CA MET A 1 3.33 -1.27 -10.95
C MET A 1 2.55 -1.67 -9.72
N ALA A 2 1.69 -2.68 -9.79
CA ALA A 2 1.00 -3.25 -8.62
C ALA A 2 1.93 -3.66 -7.46
N ASN A 3 3.23 -3.73 -7.72
CA ASN A 3 4.31 -3.92 -6.75
C ASN A 3 4.34 -2.89 -5.61
N SER A 4 3.58 -1.78 -5.69
CA SER A 4 3.50 -0.79 -4.60
C SER A 4 2.36 -1.04 -3.60
N LEU A 5 1.44 -1.97 -3.88
CA LEU A 5 0.31 -2.28 -2.99
C LEU A 5 0.72 -3.26 -1.90
N ILE A 6 0.27 -3.02 -0.68
CA ILE A 6 0.47 -3.91 0.48
C ILE A 6 -0.62 -4.98 0.45
N ASP A 7 -0.24 -6.23 0.77
CA ASP A 7 -1.15 -7.38 0.72
C ASP A 7 -1.87 -7.45 -0.63
N CYS A 8 -1.11 -7.55 -1.72
CA CYS A 8 -1.68 -7.47 -3.07
C CYS A 8 -2.22 -8.84 -3.52
N THR A 9 -3.47 -8.85 -3.99
CA THR A 9 -4.11 -10.00 -4.65
C THR A 9 -4.27 -9.70 -6.14
N THR A 10 -3.87 -10.63 -7.00
CA THR A 10 -3.90 -10.45 -8.46
C THR A 10 -4.89 -11.43 -9.10
N PHE A 11 -5.77 -10.90 -9.95
CA PHE A 11 -6.63 -11.67 -10.84
C PHE A 11 -6.18 -11.49 -12.28
N PHE A 12 -6.19 -12.58 -13.05
CA PHE A 12 -5.85 -12.56 -14.47
C PHE A 12 -7.14 -12.55 -15.29
N VAL A 13 -7.37 -11.46 -16.02
CA VAL A 13 -8.47 -11.34 -16.99
C VAL A 13 -8.04 -11.97 -18.31
N ASP A 14 -6.79 -11.75 -18.68
CA ASP A 14 -6.14 -12.36 -19.83
C ASP A 14 -4.62 -12.36 -19.63
N ASN A 15 -3.86 -12.92 -20.57
CA ASN A 15 -2.39 -12.97 -20.51
C ASN A 15 -1.73 -11.60 -20.31
N ASN A 16 -2.36 -10.55 -20.83
CA ASN A 16 -1.83 -9.19 -20.78
C ASN A 16 -2.65 -8.24 -19.90
N ILE A 17 -3.75 -8.70 -19.29
CA ILE A 17 -4.66 -7.87 -18.50
C ILE A 17 -4.85 -8.47 -17.12
N PHE A 18 -4.57 -7.68 -16.11
CA PHE A 18 -4.60 -8.11 -14.72
C PHE A 18 -5.22 -7.05 -13.81
N ILE A 19 -5.92 -7.51 -12.79
CA ILE A 19 -6.56 -6.70 -11.76
C ILE A 19 -5.82 -6.95 -10.47
N ASN A 20 -5.28 -5.89 -9.87
CA ASN A 20 -4.61 -5.97 -8.59
C ASN A 20 -5.41 -5.26 -7.52
N ILE A 21 -5.56 -5.88 -6.37
CA ILE A 21 -6.32 -5.35 -5.24
C ILE A 21 -5.43 -5.39 -4.01
N GLY A 22 -5.26 -4.25 -3.36
CA GLY A 22 -4.40 -4.17 -2.19
C GLY A 22 -4.56 -2.84 -1.46
N LEU A 23 -3.81 -2.68 -0.38
CA LEU A 23 -3.80 -1.44 0.40
C LEU A 23 -2.78 -0.48 -0.18
N ASP A 24 -3.20 0.77 -0.42
CA ASP A 24 -2.32 1.78 -0.99
C ASP A 24 -1.74 2.69 0.11
N PRO A 25 -0.41 2.67 0.34
CA PRO A 25 0.23 3.55 1.31
C PRO A 25 0.01 5.03 0.99
N ASP A 26 -0.04 5.42 -0.27
CA ASP A 26 -0.25 6.81 -0.68
C ASP A 26 -1.70 7.27 -0.47
N PHE A 27 -2.62 6.31 -0.30
CA PHE A 27 -4.02 6.56 -0.03
C PHE A 27 -4.44 6.07 1.37
N LEU A 28 -3.59 6.33 2.37
CA LEU A 28 -3.87 6.03 3.79
C LEU A 28 -4.24 4.57 4.05
N LEU A 29 -3.57 3.65 3.33
CA LEU A 29 -3.84 2.21 3.38
C LEU A 29 -5.29 1.85 3.06
N ASN A 30 -6.01 2.70 2.31
CA ASN A 30 -7.30 2.32 1.76
C ASN A 30 -7.12 1.22 0.71
N CYS A 31 -8.12 0.35 0.60
CA CYS A 31 -8.18 -0.64 -0.45
C CYS A 31 -8.35 0.07 -1.80
N VAL A 32 -7.53 -0.29 -2.78
CA VAL A 32 -7.63 0.22 -4.15
C VAL A 32 -7.60 -0.94 -5.13
N ILE A 33 -8.14 -0.68 -6.31
CA ILE A 33 -8.14 -1.61 -7.44
C ILE A 33 -7.27 -1.00 -8.54
N CYS A 34 -6.40 -1.80 -9.15
CA CYS A 34 -5.57 -1.40 -10.27
C CYS A 34 -5.86 -2.33 -11.45
N VAL A 35 -6.59 -1.85 -12.45
CA VAL A 35 -6.71 -2.54 -13.74
C VAL A 35 -5.48 -2.18 -14.55
N SER A 36 -4.77 -3.19 -15.05
CA SER A 36 -3.46 -3.01 -15.64
C SER A 36 -3.31 -3.84 -16.89
N ASN A 37 -2.51 -3.32 -17.82
CA ASN A 37 -1.93 -4.11 -18.89
C ASN A 37 -0.40 -4.17 -18.72
N ASN A 38 0.32 -4.78 -19.67
CA ASN A 38 1.78 -4.93 -19.59
C ASN A 38 2.55 -3.61 -19.44
N THR A 39 1.98 -2.48 -19.88
CA THR A 39 2.68 -1.18 -19.95
C THR A 39 2.07 -0.09 -19.08
N GLN A 40 0.78 -0.18 -18.78
CA GLN A 40 -0.02 0.88 -18.17
C GLN A 40 -0.95 0.30 -17.12
N TYR A 41 -1.40 1.15 -16.20
CA TYR A 41 -2.38 0.78 -15.20
C TYR A 41 -3.25 1.97 -14.85
N VAL A 42 -4.49 1.70 -14.46
CA VAL A 42 -5.40 2.69 -13.88
C VAL A 42 -5.76 2.24 -12.47
N LYS A 43 -5.35 3.05 -11.50
CA LYS A 43 -5.71 2.89 -10.09
C LYS A 43 -7.07 3.56 -9.84
N MET A 44 -7.96 2.88 -9.12
CA MET A 44 -9.30 3.35 -8.77
C MET A 44 -9.67 3.01 -7.33
N SER A 45 -10.59 3.78 -6.75
CA SER A 45 -11.20 3.46 -5.46
C SER A 45 -12.14 2.26 -5.59
N VAL A 46 -12.56 1.75 -4.43
CA VAL A 46 -13.58 0.70 -4.34
C VAL A 46 -14.93 1.21 -4.86
N GLU A 47 -15.27 2.46 -4.55
CA GLU A 47 -16.51 3.11 -4.97
C GLU A 47 -16.58 3.25 -6.49
N PHE A 48 -15.50 3.73 -7.11
CA PHE A 48 -15.42 3.83 -8.57
C PHE A 48 -15.50 2.46 -9.24
N TYR A 49 -14.80 1.45 -8.69
CA TYR A 49 -14.90 0.08 -9.20
C TYR A 49 -16.34 -0.45 -9.16
N LYS A 50 -17.09 -0.19 -8.08
CA LYS A 50 -18.50 -0.60 -7.96
C LYS A 50 -19.37 0.08 -9.02
N SER A 51 -19.20 1.38 -9.21
CA SER A 51 -19.89 2.14 -10.26
C SER A 51 -19.55 1.63 -11.66
N LEU A 52 -18.27 1.36 -11.93
CA LEU A 52 -17.80 0.77 -13.18
C LEU A 52 -18.46 -0.59 -13.41
N ASN A 53 -18.45 -1.48 -12.41
CA ASN A 53 -19.00 -2.83 -12.52
C ASN A 53 -20.52 -2.80 -12.82
N ILE A 54 -21.27 -1.83 -12.28
CA ILE A 54 -22.68 -1.61 -12.64
C ILE A 54 -22.80 -1.11 -14.09
N GLY A 55 -21.98 -0.14 -14.48
CA GLY A 55 -22.02 0.45 -15.82
C GLY A 55 -21.69 -0.55 -16.93
N ILE A 56 -20.67 -1.38 -16.75
CA ILE A 56 -20.21 -2.33 -17.78
C ILE A 56 -21.13 -3.55 -17.94
N LYS A 57 -22.02 -3.84 -16.98
CA LYS A 57 -22.98 -4.96 -17.11
C LYS A 57 -23.99 -4.78 -18.25
N ASN A 58 -24.29 -3.53 -18.59
CA ASN A 58 -25.31 -3.18 -19.60
C ASN A 58 -24.71 -2.45 -20.81
N ILE A 59 -23.41 -2.57 -21.00
CA ILE A 59 -22.69 -1.85 -22.03
C ILE A 59 -23.00 -2.41 -23.42
N ASN A 60 -23.04 -1.52 -24.41
CA ASN A 60 -23.16 -1.88 -25.81
C ASN A 60 -21.87 -1.51 -26.55
N PHE A 61 -21.15 -2.51 -27.06
CA PHE A 61 -19.91 -2.34 -27.81
C PHE A 61 -20.13 -1.97 -29.29
N LEU A 62 -21.37 -1.81 -29.77
CA LEU A 62 -21.62 -1.54 -31.20
C LEU A 62 -21.17 -0.13 -31.63
N LEU A 63 -21.17 0.86 -30.73
CA LEU A 63 -20.85 2.24 -31.06
C LEU A 63 -20.02 2.90 -29.95
N PRO A 64 -19.11 3.83 -30.31
CA PRO A 64 -18.42 4.68 -29.34
C PRO A 64 -19.41 5.40 -28.42
N SER A 65 -19.13 5.39 -27.13
CA SER A 65 -20.02 5.96 -26.12
C SER A 65 -19.28 6.33 -24.84
N HIS A 66 -19.75 7.36 -24.13
CA HIS A 66 -19.26 7.69 -22.79
C HIS A 66 -20.10 6.96 -21.74
N LEU A 67 -19.44 6.35 -20.75
CA LEU A 67 -20.10 5.55 -19.73
C LEU A 67 -20.05 6.20 -18.35
N LEU A 68 -18.84 6.61 -17.95
CA LEU A 68 -18.59 7.12 -16.60
C LEU A 68 -17.48 8.15 -16.63
N LEU A 69 -17.67 9.25 -15.91
CA LEU A 69 -16.63 10.22 -15.62
C LEU A 69 -16.70 10.53 -14.13
N ASP A 70 -15.74 10.01 -13.37
CA ASP A 70 -15.64 10.23 -11.93
C ASP A 70 -14.19 10.03 -11.48
N GLU A 71 -13.79 10.62 -10.36
CA GLU A 71 -12.43 10.54 -9.80
C GLU A 71 -11.29 10.79 -10.82
N PHE A 72 -11.48 11.75 -11.74
CA PHE A 72 -10.57 12.02 -12.87
C PHE A 72 -10.30 10.81 -13.76
N LYS A 73 -11.28 9.91 -13.87
CA LYS A 73 -11.25 8.73 -14.72
C LYS A 73 -12.39 8.81 -15.72
N LEU A 74 -12.03 8.73 -16.99
CA LEU A 74 -12.97 8.64 -18.09
C LEU A 74 -13.08 7.17 -18.51
N VAL A 75 -14.31 6.68 -18.57
CA VAL A 75 -14.64 5.36 -19.10
C VAL A 75 -15.52 5.54 -20.33
N SER A 76 -15.07 4.98 -21.44
CA SER A 76 -15.70 5.12 -22.76
C SER A 76 -15.55 3.84 -23.58
N ILE A 77 -16.47 3.60 -24.50
CA ILE A 77 -16.23 2.75 -25.66
C ILE A 77 -15.56 3.60 -26.74
N GLU A 78 -14.43 3.13 -27.23
CA GLU A 78 -13.62 3.79 -28.26
C GLU A 78 -13.26 2.79 -29.35
N GLU A 79 -13.19 3.24 -30.60
CA GLU A 79 -12.71 2.41 -31.70
C GLU A 79 -11.17 2.36 -31.68
N PHE A 80 -10.61 1.15 -31.63
CA PHE A 80 -9.18 0.90 -31.63
C PHE A 80 -8.87 -0.24 -32.60
N ASN A 81 -8.06 0.05 -33.63
CA ASN A 81 -7.72 -0.90 -34.70
C ASN A 81 -8.93 -1.54 -35.40
N GLY A 82 -10.05 -0.82 -35.50
CA GLY A 82 -11.29 -1.29 -36.13
C GLY A 82 -12.22 -2.07 -35.20
N ASP A 83 -11.82 -2.28 -33.94
CA ASP A 83 -12.66 -2.93 -32.91
C ASP A 83 -13.04 -1.91 -31.83
N ASN A 84 -14.27 -1.99 -31.34
CA ASN A 84 -14.71 -1.18 -30.21
C ASN A 84 -14.22 -1.80 -28.90
N VAL A 85 -13.52 -1.01 -28.08
CA VAL A 85 -12.95 -1.44 -26.81
C VAL A 85 -13.41 -0.53 -25.68
N LEU A 86 -13.50 -1.08 -24.47
CA LEU A 86 -13.72 -0.32 -23.26
C LEU A 86 -12.39 0.31 -22.83
N SER A 87 -12.31 1.63 -22.95
CA SER A 87 -11.20 2.46 -22.52
C SER A 87 -11.45 2.97 -21.12
N ILE A 88 -10.53 2.69 -20.19
CA ILE A 88 -10.49 3.28 -18.85
C ILE A 88 -9.26 4.19 -18.81
N LYS A 89 -9.46 5.50 -18.77
CA LYS A 89 -8.40 6.51 -18.81
C LYS A 89 -8.33 7.29 -17.50
N CYS A 90 -7.15 7.33 -16.87
CA CYS A 90 -6.82 8.26 -15.79
C CYS A 90 -6.32 9.57 -16.40
N LEU A 91 -7.09 10.65 -16.23
CA LEU A 91 -6.82 11.96 -16.82
C LEU A 91 -5.62 12.65 -16.17
N GLU A 92 -5.37 12.43 -14.88
CA GLU A 92 -4.25 13.06 -14.16
C GLU A 92 -2.88 12.49 -14.55
N LYS A 93 -2.82 11.21 -14.92
CA LYS A 93 -1.56 10.48 -15.14
C LYS A 93 -1.34 10.08 -16.61
N ASP A 94 -2.26 10.46 -17.48
CA ASP A 94 -2.33 10.04 -18.89
C ASP A 94 -2.09 8.53 -19.06
N GLN A 95 -2.72 7.73 -18.19
CA GLN A 95 -2.68 6.27 -18.24
C GLN A 95 -4.00 5.75 -18.75
N THR A 96 -3.95 4.81 -19.68
CA THR A 96 -5.14 4.19 -20.26
C THR A 96 -5.00 2.68 -20.24
N VAL A 97 -6.07 1.98 -19.93
CA VAL A 97 -6.18 0.54 -20.15
C VAL A 97 -7.40 0.28 -21.00
N GLN A 98 -7.20 -0.44 -22.09
CA GLN A 98 -8.24 -0.85 -23.02
C GLN A 98 -8.57 -2.32 -22.79
N LEU A 99 -9.86 -2.63 -22.77
CA LEU A 99 -10.41 -3.96 -22.56
C LEU A 99 -11.29 -4.30 -23.76
N THR A 100 -11.04 -5.45 -24.39
CA THR A 100 -11.95 -5.99 -25.41
C THR A 100 -13.28 -6.41 -24.77
N GLU A 101 -14.31 -6.64 -25.58
CA GLU A 101 -15.58 -7.20 -25.11
C GLU A 101 -15.37 -8.53 -24.35
N GLU A 102 -14.48 -9.39 -24.84
CA GLU A 102 -14.12 -10.64 -24.15
C GLU A 102 -13.44 -10.38 -22.80
N ASN A 103 -12.52 -9.42 -22.73
CA ASN A 103 -11.91 -9.04 -21.45
C ASN A 103 -12.95 -8.52 -20.45
N VAL A 104 -13.94 -7.74 -20.92
CA VAL A 104 -15.02 -7.23 -20.06
C VAL A 104 -15.93 -8.37 -19.58
N SER A 105 -16.24 -9.34 -20.43
CA SER A 105 -16.97 -10.55 -20.00
C SER A 105 -16.21 -11.31 -18.91
N ARG A 106 -14.91 -11.56 -19.11
CA ARG A 106 -14.06 -12.23 -18.10
C ARG A 106 -13.92 -11.40 -16.81
N PHE A 107 -13.81 -10.09 -16.92
CA PHE A 107 -13.81 -9.17 -15.78
C PHE A 107 -15.11 -9.32 -14.95
N LEU A 108 -16.26 -9.35 -15.62
CA LEU A 108 -17.57 -9.54 -14.97
C LEU A 108 -17.68 -10.91 -14.29
N HIS A 109 -17.15 -11.96 -14.91
CA HIS A 109 -17.11 -13.30 -14.29
C HIS A 109 -16.29 -13.35 -12.99
N LEU A 110 -15.28 -12.48 -12.86
CA LEU A 110 -14.45 -12.39 -11.65
C LEU A 110 -15.05 -11.47 -10.58
N SER A 111 -16.15 -10.79 -10.86
CA SER A 111 -16.65 -9.69 -10.03
C SER A 111 -16.99 -10.10 -8.59
N ASP A 112 -17.58 -11.28 -8.38
CA ASP A 112 -17.92 -11.78 -7.04
C ASP A 112 -16.66 -12.07 -6.20
N ALA A 113 -15.66 -12.72 -6.81
CA ALA A 113 -14.39 -13.00 -6.14
C ALA A 113 -13.60 -11.71 -5.82
N ILE A 114 -13.67 -10.73 -6.72
CA ILE A 114 -13.08 -9.40 -6.50
C ILE A 114 -13.77 -8.70 -5.33
N GLU A 115 -15.10 -8.72 -5.26
CA GLU A 115 -15.86 -8.07 -4.18
C GLU A 115 -15.57 -8.72 -2.82
N GLU A 116 -15.43 -10.05 -2.75
CA GLU A 116 -15.02 -10.76 -1.54
C GLU A 116 -13.64 -10.28 -1.05
N VAL A 117 -12.67 -10.19 -1.97
CA VAL A 117 -11.32 -9.70 -1.64
C VAL A 117 -11.34 -8.25 -1.17
N ILE A 118 -12.13 -7.39 -1.82
CA ILE A 118 -12.33 -5.99 -1.40
C ILE A 118 -12.91 -5.93 0.00
N GLN A 119 -13.93 -6.75 0.30
CA GLN A 119 -14.58 -6.79 1.60
C GLN A 119 -13.59 -7.18 2.70
N VAL A 120 -12.84 -8.27 2.49
CA VAL A 120 -11.83 -8.74 3.45
C VAL A 120 -10.79 -7.66 3.73
N LYS A 121 -10.25 -7.02 2.68
CA LYS A 121 -9.22 -5.99 2.84
C LYS A 121 -9.73 -4.73 3.51
N THR A 122 -10.94 -4.31 3.18
CA THR A 122 -11.55 -3.09 3.73
C THR A 122 -11.94 -3.27 5.19
N MET A 123 -12.54 -4.41 5.55
CA MET A 123 -13.02 -4.67 6.91
C MET A 123 -11.90 -5.10 7.87
N TYR A 124 -10.99 -5.96 7.41
CA TYR A 124 -10.02 -6.63 8.30
C TYR A 124 -8.58 -6.21 8.00
N THR A 125 -8.07 -6.45 6.79
CA THR A 125 -6.64 -6.24 6.52
C THR A 125 -6.20 -4.80 6.75
N ARG A 126 -7.01 -3.81 6.37
CA ARG A 126 -6.70 -2.39 6.56
C ARG A 126 -6.52 -2.03 8.03
N SER A 127 -7.43 -2.48 8.90
CA SER A 127 -7.36 -2.17 10.32
C SER A 127 -6.14 -2.85 10.97
N THR A 128 -5.83 -4.09 10.59
CA THR A 128 -4.62 -4.80 11.00
C THR A 128 -3.36 -4.06 10.56
N ALA A 129 -3.26 -3.65 9.29
CA ALA A 129 -2.10 -2.96 8.75
C ALA A 129 -1.88 -1.60 9.42
N LEU A 130 -2.95 -0.84 9.68
CA LEU A 130 -2.89 0.43 10.41
C LEU A 130 -2.41 0.23 11.85
N LEU A 131 -2.96 -0.76 12.57
CA LEU A 131 -2.56 -1.06 13.93
C LEU A 131 -1.07 -1.42 13.99
N GLN A 132 -0.61 -2.31 13.11
CA GLN A 132 0.80 -2.68 13.05
C GLN A 132 1.71 -1.51 12.72
N ALA A 133 1.33 -0.65 11.77
CA ALA A 133 2.12 0.53 11.44
C ALA A 133 2.28 1.45 12.66
N CYS A 134 1.22 1.62 13.45
CA CYS A 134 1.25 2.34 14.72
C CYS A 134 2.15 1.65 15.76
N GLU A 135 2.03 0.34 15.94
CA GLU A 135 2.85 -0.42 16.89
C GLU A 135 4.34 -0.37 16.55
N ILE A 136 4.70 -0.54 15.26
CA ILE A 136 6.07 -0.38 14.76
C ILE A 136 6.58 1.02 15.11
N SER A 137 5.80 2.04 14.79
CA SER A 137 6.17 3.44 15.04
C SER A 137 6.42 3.70 16.52
N MET A 138 5.50 3.27 17.39
CA MET A 138 5.61 3.45 18.84
C MET A 138 6.79 2.70 19.44
N TYR A 139 7.01 1.46 19.00
CA TYR A 139 8.17 0.67 19.42
C TYR A 139 9.47 1.39 19.07
N LEU A 140 9.62 1.84 17.82
CA LEU A 140 10.80 2.56 17.37
C LEU A 140 10.99 3.90 18.10
N GLY A 141 9.92 4.65 18.37
CA GLY A 141 10.02 5.90 19.14
C GLY A 141 10.49 5.69 20.59
N LYS A 142 10.16 4.54 21.17
CA LYS A 142 10.58 4.18 22.52
C LYS A 142 12.04 3.70 22.57
N GLU A 143 12.39 2.73 21.72
CA GLU A 143 13.70 2.06 21.76
C GLU A 143 14.79 2.81 21.00
N MET A 144 14.41 3.57 19.97
CA MET A 144 15.31 4.35 19.12
C MET A 144 14.81 5.80 18.98
N PRO A 145 14.75 6.58 20.08
CA PRO A 145 14.23 7.93 20.04
C PRO A 145 15.09 8.84 19.17
N LEU A 146 14.43 9.63 18.33
CA LEU A 146 15.07 10.58 17.43
C LEU A 146 15.02 12.01 17.99
N PRO A 147 16.03 12.86 17.70
CA PRO A 147 15.96 14.29 17.95
C PRO A 147 14.77 14.94 17.23
N LYS A 148 14.16 15.97 17.83
CA LYS A 148 13.00 16.69 17.27
C LYS A 148 13.25 17.27 15.87
N ASP A 149 14.49 17.65 15.56
CA ASP A 149 14.84 18.32 14.30
C ASP A 149 15.26 17.32 13.19
N THR A 150 15.12 16.02 13.44
CA THR A 150 15.45 14.97 12.47
C THR A 150 14.54 15.08 11.24
N LYS A 151 15.14 15.12 10.05
CA LYS A 151 14.39 15.19 8.80
C LYS A 151 13.71 13.86 8.50
N ILE A 152 12.50 13.92 7.95
CA ILE A 152 11.75 12.72 7.57
C ILE A 152 12.54 11.79 6.63
N SER A 153 13.31 12.33 5.69
CA SER A 153 14.14 11.55 4.75
C SER A 153 15.22 10.73 5.47
N GLU A 154 15.80 11.26 6.55
CA GLU A 154 16.79 10.53 7.35
C GLU A 154 16.14 9.37 8.11
N VAL A 155 14.91 9.55 8.57
CA VAL A 155 14.13 8.50 9.22
C VAL A 155 13.70 7.41 8.24
N GLU A 156 13.30 7.80 7.03
CA GLU A 156 13.04 6.86 5.94
C GLU A 156 14.29 6.01 5.65
N ASP A 157 15.47 6.63 5.55
CA ASP A 157 16.73 5.91 5.37
C ASP A 157 17.04 4.96 6.53
N TYR A 158 16.81 5.35 7.78
CA TYR A 158 17.01 4.46 8.94
C TYR A 158 16.04 3.27 8.91
N LEU A 159 14.77 3.50 8.63
CA LEU A 159 13.76 2.45 8.55
C LEU A 159 14.16 1.34 7.58
N THR A 160 14.71 1.69 6.41
CA THR A 160 15.13 0.69 5.42
C THR A 160 16.20 -0.28 5.94
N ARG A 161 16.99 0.13 6.94
CA ARG A 161 18.12 -0.64 7.49
C ARG A 161 17.76 -1.55 8.66
N ILE A 162 16.60 -1.35 9.30
CA ILE A 162 16.16 -2.13 10.47
C ILE A 162 15.68 -3.52 10.02
N ASP A 163 16.15 -4.61 10.62
CA ASP A 163 15.71 -5.94 10.21
C ASP A 163 14.22 -6.15 10.54
N VAL A 164 13.47 -6.75 9.61
CA VAL A 164 12.07 -7.13 9.83
C VAL A 164 11.95 -8.11 11.01
N GLN A 165 12.98 -8.94 11.26
CA GLN A 165 13.00 -9.84 12.43
C GLN A 165 13.10 -9.10 13.76
N GLU A 166 13.84 -7.98 13.81
CA GLU A 166 13.92 -7.12 15.00
C GLU A 166 12.55 -6.53 15.34
N LEU A 167 11.78 -6.14 14.30
CA LEU A 167 10.41 -5.65 14.47
C LEU A 167 9.45 -6.76 14.89
N LYS A 168 9.57 -7.97 14.31
CA LYS A 168 8.66 -9.10 14.59
C LYS A 168 8.68 -9.53 16.05
N GLY A 169 9.85 -9.54 16.68
CA GLY A 169 10.01 -10.03 18.06
C GLY A 169 9.22 -9.25 19.12
N GLN A 170 8.66 -8.09 18.76
CA GLN A 170 8.03 -7.14 19.67
C GLN A 170 6.57 -6.82 19.32
N LEU A 171 6.05 -7.34 18.20
CA LEU A 171 4.69 -7.11 17.73
C LEU A 171 3.85 -8.36 17.96
N GLN A 172 2.80 -8.23 18.78
CA GLN A 172 1.99 -9.38 19.22
C GLN A 172 1.05 -9.92 18.13
N PHE A 173 0.83 -9.17 17.04
CA PHE A 173 -0.34 -9.35 16.20
C PHE A 173 -0.11 -9.95 14.81
N THR A 174 1.10 -10.38 14.37
CA THR A 174 1.26 -10.61 12.91
C THR A 174 2.43 -11.43 12.35
N GLY A 175 2.22 -11.91 11.11
CA GLY A 175 3.18 -12.61 10.27
C GLY A 175 4.19 -11.68 9.57
N LEU A 176 5.38 -12.23 9.28
CA LEU A 176 6.54 -11.50 8.74
C LEU A 176 6.28 -10.75 7.43
N CYS A 177 5.42 -11.27 6.56
CA CYS A 177 5.19 -10.70 5.23
C CYS A 177 4.54 -9.31 5.28
N LEU A 178 3.58 -9.09 6.19
CA LEU A 178 2.89 -7.81 6.28
C LEU A 178 3.79 -6.72 6.89
N ILE A 179 4.65 -7.08 7.85
CA ILE A 179 5.67 -6.16 8.39
C ILE A 179 6.66 -5.78 7.29
N ALA A 180 7.14 -6.76 6.51
CA ALA A 180 8.04 -6.51 5.39
C ALA A 180 7.39 -5.58 4.35
N ASP A 181 6.13 -5.84 3.98
CA ASP A 181 5.37 -5.02 3.05
C ASP A 181 5.20 -3.57 3.56
N LEU A 182 4.82 -3.39 4.83
CA LEU A 182 4.71 -2.06 5.45
C LEU A 182 6.06 -1.34 5.43
N LYS A 183 7.15 -2.02 5.81
CA LYS A 183 8.50 -1.42 5.81
C LYS A 183 8.95 -1.05 4.40
N MET A 184 8.61 -1.83 3.38
CA MET A 184 9.03 -1.56 2.00
C MET A 184 8.17 -0.51 1.30
N LYS A 185 6.85 -0.51 1.55
CA LYS A 185 5.87 0.23 0.75
C LYS A 185 5.29 1.44 1.49
N ALA A 186 5.23 1.41 2.83
CA ALA A 186 4.71 2.49 3.68
C ALA A 186 5.79 3.22 4.48
N VAL A 187 7.03 3.29 3.95
CA VAL A 187 8.20 3.88 4.64
C VAL A 187 7.91 5.28 5.18
N LYS A 188 7.31 6.14 4.35
CA LYS A 188 7.02 7.53 4.69
C LYS A 188 6.01 7.66 5.83
N GLN A 189 4.99 6.81 5.85
CA GLN A 189 3.96 6.77 6.88
C GLN A 189 4.58 6.30 8.20
N LEU A 190 5.40 5.24 8.16
CA LEU A 190 6.16 4.76 9.31
C LEU A 190 7.15 5.81 9.83
N ALA A 191 7.84 6.53 8.95
CA ALA A 191 8.78 7.59 9.33
C ALA A 191 8.08 8.72 10.09
N ARG A 192 6.90 9.14 9.60
CA ARG A 192 6.05 10.14 10.29
C ARG A 192 5.59 9.64 11.65
N GLY A 193 5.13 8.40 11.73
CA GLY A 193 4.71 7.79 13.00
C GLY A 193 5.87 7.73 14.00
N TRP A 194 7.03 7.26 13.57
CA TRP A 194 8.23 7.16 14.41
C TRP A 194 8.68 8.53 14.92
N LEU A 195 8.78 9.55 14.05
CA LEU A 195 9.07 10.91 14.47
C LEU A 195 8.06 11.44 15.49
N SER A 196 6.78 11.21 15.26
CA SER A 196 5.72 11.69 16.16
C SER A 196 5.75 11.01 17.52
N SER A 197 6.15 9.73 17.56
CA SER A 197 6.33 8.97 18.80
C SER A 197 7.67 9.25 19.51
N SER A 198 8.61 9.93 18.84
CA SER A 198 9.92 10.33 19.37
C SER A 198 9.85 11.71 20.00
N THR A 199 9.46 11.80 21.27
CA THR A 199 9.27 13.09 21.96
C THR A 199 10.48 13.52 22.80
N LYS A 200 11.71 13.45 22.26
CA LYS A 200 12.93 13.79 23.02
C LYS A 200 13.77 14.88 22.35
N THR A 201 14.27 15.81 23.15
CA THR A 201 15.28 16.78 22.69
C THR A 201 16.60 16.07 22.42
N GLU A 202 17.43 16.62 21.52
CA GLU A 202 18.74 16.05 21.19
C GLU A 202 19.62 15.83 22.44
N SER A 203 19.52 16.74 23.41
CA SER A 203 20.23 16.64 24.69
C SER A 203 19.82 15.41 25.53
N GLU A 204 18.55 15.02 25.48
CA GLU A 204 18.00 13.87 26.21
C GLU A 204 18.36 12.55 25.52
N VAL A 205 18.32 12.52 24.19
CA VAL A 205 18.78 11.36 23.39
C VAL A 205 20.27 11.09 23.66
N ASN A 206 21.09 12.15 23.64
CA ASN A 206 22.52 12.07 23.93
C ASN A 206 22.83 11.66 25.38
N ARG A 207 21.98 12.04 26.35
CA ARG A 207 22.09 11.57 27.74
C ARG A 207 21.77 10.09 27.87
N LEU A 208 20.70 9.60 27.23
CA LEU A 208 20.30 8.20 27.28
C LEU A 208 21.34 7.27 26.66
N THR A 209 21.82 7.59 25.45
CA THR A 209 22.91 6.84 24.81
C THR A 209 24.17 6.81 25.67
N ARG A 210 24.50 7.90 26.39
CA ARG A 210 25.61 7.91 27.36
C ARG A 210 25.33 7.03 28.59
N VAL A 211 24.11 7.05 29.13
CA VAL A 211 23.71 6.22 30.29
C VAL A 211 23.72 4.73 29.94
N GLU A 212 23.20 4.35 28.78
CA GLU A 212 23.22 2.97 28.29
C GLU A 212 24.65 2.47 28.04
N ARG A 213 25.49 3.29 27.41
CA ARG A 213 26.94 2.97 27.25
C ARG A 213 27.62 2.79 28.61
N LYS A 214 27.27 3.58 29.62
CA LYS A 214 27.79 3.41 31.00
C LYS A 214 27.26 2.14 31.65
N ARG A 215 25.96 1.84 31.53
CA ARG A 215 25.36 0.59 32.06
C ARG A 215 25.98 -0.64 31.42
N ALA A 216 26.11 -0.70 30.11
CA ALA A 216 26.77 -1.80 29.41
C ALA A 216 28.25 -1.99 29.84
N LYS A 217 28.96 -0.89 30.16
CA LYS A 217 30.33 -0.92 30.67
C LYS A 217 30.40 -1.42 32.12
N VAL A 218 29.39 -1.15 32.94
CA VAL A 218 29.26 -1.68 34.32
C VAL A 218 28.89 -3.16 34.29
N THR A 219 27.94 -3.59 33.46
CA THR A 219 27.56 -5.00 33.32
C THR A 219 28.74 -5.84 32.81
N ARG A 220 29.52 -5.34 31.84
CA ARG A 220 30.75 -6.01 31.39
C ARG A 220 31.80 -6.12 32.50
N ARG A 221 31.93 -5.15 33.41
CA ARG A 221 32.86 -5.25 34.54
C ARG A 221 32.44 -6.29 35.57
N LEU A 222 31.13 -6.47 35.76
CA LEU A 222 30.58 -7.47 36.68
C LEU A 222 30.71 -8.91 36.14
N SER A 223 30.73 -9.09 34.82
CA SER A 223 30.92 -10.40 34.17
C SER A 223 32.38 -10.88 34.09
N PHE A 224 33.36 -10.07 34.49
CA PHE A 224 34.79 -10.47 34.56
C PHE A 224 35.25 -10.74 36.01
N HIS A 225 34.32 -10.82 36.97
CA HIS A 225 34.58 -11.12 38.39
C HIS A 225 33.80 -12.35 38.90
N LEU A 226 33.46 -13.27 37.99
CA LEU A 226 33.00 -14.63 38.31
C LEU A 226 33.93 -15.64 37.65
#